data_AF-A0A933EWX8-F1
#
_entry.id   AF-A0A933EWX8-F1
#
_cell.length_a   1.000
_cell.length_b   1.000
_cell.length_c   1.000
_cell.angle_alpha   90.00
_cell.angle_beta   90.00
_cell.angle_gamma   90.00
#
_symmetry.space_group_name_H-M   'P 1'
#
loop_
_entity.id
_entity.type
_entity.pdbx_description
1 polymer ?
#
loop_
_entity_poly.entity_id
_entity_poly.type
_entity_poly.pdbx_seq_one_letter_code
_entity_poly.pdbx_strand_id
1 'polypeptide(L)' 'MRKSILKRFKITKSGKVLRRRIGLNHYLAKKSGKRIRQKRKMVRLSKSELKRIKKFIH' A
#
# COMPACT_ATOMS: atom_id res chain seq x y z
N MET A 1 -6.28 16.96 7.76
CA MET A 1 -6.17 15.56 7.29
C MET A 1 -6.74 15.34 5.88
N ARG A 2 -5.91 14.87 4.93
CA ARG A 2 -6.38 14.49 3.58
C ARG A 2 -7.13 13.14 3.62
N LYS A 3 -8.47 13.18 3.45
CA LYS A 3 -9.34 11.98 3.42
C LYS A 3 -8.91 10.94 2.37
N SER A 4 -8.29 11.36 1.27
CA SER A 4 -7.79 10.48 0.21
C SER A 4 -6.65 9.56 0.66
N ILE A 5 -5.84 9.99 1.63
CA ILE A 5 -4.71 9.22 2.16
C ILE A 5 -5.20 8.12 3.11
N LEU A 6 -6.16 8.46 3.97
CA LEU A 6 -6.78 7.50 4.89
C LEU A 6 -7.44 6.31 4.17
N LYS A 7 -7.99 6.54 2.97
CA LYS A 7 -8.56 5.47 2.13
C LYS A 7 -7.51 4.54 1.53
N ARG A 8 -6.25 4.96 1.41
CA ARG A 8 -5.18 4.25 0.69
C ARG A 8 -4.15 3.58 1.60
N PHE A 9 -3.99 4.08 2.82
CA PHE A 9 -2.99 3.62 3.78
C PHE A 9 -3.63 3.20 5.09
N LYS A 10 -3.17 2.06 5.64
CA LYS A 10 -3.58 1.60 6.97
C LYS A 10 -2.46 1.83 7.97
N ILE A 11 -2.76 2.45 9.09
CA ILE A 11 -1.84 2.62 10.22
C ILE A 11 -2.15 1.51 11.23
N THR A 12 -1.16 0.69 11.59
CA THR A 12 -1.32 -0.35 12.62
C THR A 12 -1.19 0.24 14.02
N LYS A 13 -1.65 -0.49 15.04
CA LYS A 13 -1.49 -0.09 16.46
C LYS A 13 -0.03 0.19 16.83
N SER A 14 0.92 -0.54 16.24
CA SER A 14 2.37 -0.34 16.39
C SER A 14 2.97 0.79 15.55
N GLY A 15 2.15 1.63 14.90
CA GLY A 15 2.61 2.78 14.11
C GLY A 15 3.18 2.44 12.72
N LYS A 16 3.06 1.19 12.25
CA LYS A 16 3.51 0.79 10.92
C LYS A 16 2.47 1.23 9.88
N VAL A 17 2.94 1.81 8.78
CA VAL A 17 2.09 2.19 7.64
C VAL A 17 2.12 1.10 6.58
N LEU A 18 0.93 0.62 6.22
CA LEU A 18 0.71 -0.43 5.23
C LEU A 18 0.04 0.15 3.98
N ARG A 19 0.39 -0.43 2.82
CA ARG A 19 -0.26 -0.16 1.53
C ARG A 19 -0.59 -1.44 0.78
N ARG A 20 -1.56 -1.36 -0.13
CA ARG A 20 -1.82 -2.41 -1.13
C ARG A 20 -0.73 -2.40 -2.21
N ARG A 21 -0.39 -3.58 -2.76
CA ARG A 21 0.54 -3.67 -3.91
C ARG A 21 -0.16 -3.22 -5.19
N ILE A 22 0.62 -2.63 -6.09
CA ILE A 22 0.15 -2.06 -7.35
C ILE A 22 0.16 -3.10 -8.49
N GLY A 23 -0.51 -2.77 -9.60
CA GLY A 23 -0.49 -3.54 -10.83
C GLY A 23 -1.39 -4.79 -10.80
N LEU A 24 -2.53 -4.67 -10.10
CA LEU A 24 -3.59 -5.68 -10.03
C LEU A 24 -4.87 -5.31 -10.80
N ASN A 25 -4.96 -4.11 -11.37
CA ASN A 25 -6.21 -3.64 -11.98
C ASN A 25 -6.40 -4.13 -13.42
N HIS A 26 -5.32 -4.18 -14.21
CA HIS A 26 -5.38 -4.55 -15.63
C HIS A 26 -4.23 -5.50 -16.02
N TYR A 27 -4.31 -6.04 -17.25
CA TYR A 27 -3.33 -6.96 -17.83
C TYR A 27 -2.97 -8.12 -16.89
N LEU A 28 -3.98 -8.81 -16.35
CA LEU A 28 -3.79 -9.97 -15.47
C LEU A 28 -3.60 -11.27 -16.26
N ALA A 29 -4.16 -11.37 -17.47
CA ALA A 29 -4.12 -12.59 -18.29
C ALA A 29 -2.70 -13.13 -18.53
N LYS A 30 -1.71 -12.25 -18.73
CA LYS A 30 -0.30 -12.62 -18.94
C LYS A 30 0.49 -12.85 -17.64
N LYS A 31 -0.11 -12.64 -16.46
CA LYS A 31 0.57 -12.76 -15.17
C LYS A 31 0.22 -14.10 -14.54
N SER A 32 1.23 -14.81 -14.03
CA SER A 32 0.99 -16.07 -13.32
C SER A 32 0.10 -15.88 -12.08
N GLY A 33 -0.75 -16.86 -11.79
CA GLY A 33 -1.64 -16.84 -10.63
C GLY A 33 -0.87 -16.66 -9.30
N LYS A 34 0.33 -17.25 -9.19
CA LYS A 34 1.24 -17.07 -8.05
C LYS A 34 1.61 -15.59 -7.85
N ARG A 35 1.99 -14.89 -8.93
CA ARG A 35 2.35 -13.47 -8.88
C ARG A 35 1.16 -12.59 -8.48
N ILE A 36 -0.04 -12.92 -8.95
CA ILE A 36 -1.28 -12.21 -8.58
C ILE A 36 -1.60 -12.42 -7.09
N ARG A 37 -1.54 -13.66 -6.60
CA ARG A 37 -1.80 -13.98 -5.18
C ARG A 37 -0.84 -13.26 -4.23
N GLN A 38 0.45 -13.25 -4.55
CA GLN A 38 1.45 -12.51 -3.77
C GLN A 38 1.22 -10.99 -3.73
N LYS A 39 0.48 -10.44 -4.70
CA LYS A 39 0.13 -9.02 -4.74
C LYS A 39 -1.11 -8.65 -3.90
N ARG A 40 -1.90 -9.62 -3.45
CA ARG A 40 -3.11 -9.36 -2.65
C ARG A 40 -2.79 -8.92 -1.22
N LYS A 41 -1.63 -9.32 -0.68
CA LYS A 41 -1.21 -8.95 0.68
C LYS A 41 -0.83 -7.48 0.77
N MET A 42 -1.19 -6.84 1.88
CA MET A 42 -0.67 -5.51 2.19
C MET A 42 0.80 -5.58 2.60
N VAL A 43 1.55 -4.56 2.22
CA VAL A 43 3.00 -4.48 2.47
C VAL A 43 3.32 -3.23 3.24
N ARG A 44 4.39 -3.30 4.02
CA ARG A 44 4.95 -2.15 4.70
C ARG A 44 5.48 -1.14 3.69
N LEU A 45 5.28 0.13 4.01
CA LEU A 45 5.86 1.22 3.25
C LEU A 45 7.38 1.24 3.44
N SER A 46 8.10 1.73 2.42
CA SER A 46 9.53 1.96 2.55
C SER A 46 9.82 3.10 3.55
N LYS A 47 11.01 3.10 4.16
CA LYS A 47 11.41 4.14 5.12
C LYS A 47 11.37 5.54 4.50
N SER A 48 11.78 5.66 3.23
CA SER A 48 11.83 6.92 2.49
C SER A 48 10.43 7.51 2.25
N GLU A 49 9.47 6.68 1.81
CA GLU A 49 8.09 7.11 1.60
C GLU A 49 7.38 7.45 2.93
N LEU A 50 7.76 6.77 4.02
CA LEU A 50 7.15 6.96 5.34
C LEU A 50 7.31 8.40 5.83
N LYS A 51 8.51 8.99 5.64
CA LYS A 51 8.79 10.39 6.02
C LYS A 51 7.86 11.37 5.31
N ARG A 52 7.59 11.14 4.02
CA ARG A 52 6.66 11.96 3.23
C ARG A 52 5.22 11.79 3.68
N ILE A 53 4.76 10.55 3.88
CA ILE A 53 3.35 10.29 4.26
C ILE A 53 3.02 10.85 5.64
N LYS A 54 3.93 10.76 6.61
CA LYS A 54 3.72 11.36 7.94
C LYS A 54 3.41 12.86 7.87
N LYS A 55 4.04 13.60 6.95
CA LYS A 55 3.80 15.04 6.75
C LYS A 55 2.39 15.37 6.27
N PHE A 56 1.69 14.43 5.62
CA PHE A 56 0.33 14.67 5.11
C PHE A 56 -0.80 14.15 6.03
N ILE A 57 -0.43 13.42 7.09
CA ILE A 57 -1.36 12.91 8.09
C ILE A 57 -1.59 13.96 9.19
N HIS A 58 -0.56 14.72 9.53
CA HIS A 58 -0.68 15.97 10.29
C HIS A 58 -1.35 17.03 9.41
#